data_AF-A0A3D3A8Z6-F1
#
_entry.id   AF-A0A3D3A8Z6-F1
#
_cell.length_a   1.000
_cell.length_b   1.000
_cell.length_c   1.000
_cell.angle_alpha   90.00
_cell.angle_beta   90.00
_cell.angle_gamma   90.00
#
_symmetry.space_group_name_H-M   'P 1'
#
loop_
_entity.id
_entity.type
_entity.pdbx_description
1 polymer ?
#
loop_
_entity_poly.entity_id
_entity_poly.type
_entity_poly.pdbx_seq_one_letter_code
_entity_poly.pdbx_strand_id
1 'polypeptide(L)'
;LGVGFGPIHTPIGEPTRQAYALLPLAFDQGKDEALMKSLLDAAWRDDLALHKKKNLRLAVERAGLDWAEAETWLGRNDWKDMVALSQHEMVEGMGLWGVPSYRLSGPDGEDDLEVWGQDRLWLIAAEIKRRAAALSG
;
A
#
# COMPACT_ATOMS: atom_id res chain seq x y z
N LEU A 1 -21.25 -11.10 1.08
CA LEU A 1 -20.50 -12.32 1.48
C LEU A 1 -19.25 -12.38 0.61
N GLY A 2 -18.01 -12.25 1.03
CA GLY A 2 -17.31 -11.96 2.29
C GLY A 2 -15.84 -11.94 1.84
N VAL A 3 -15.03 -10.96 2.24
CA VAL A 3 -13.69 -10.67 1.66
C VAL A 3 -12.65 -11.81 1.80
N GLY A 4 -13.03 -12.92 2.42
CA GLY A 4 -12.22 -14.13 2.52
C GLY A 4 -11.15 -14.07 3.60
N PHE A 5 -11.30 -13.21 4.62
CA PHE A 5 -10.37 -13.16 5.75
C PHE A 5 -10.23 -14.55 6.37
N GLY A 6 -9.00 -15.05 6.42
CA GLY A 6 -8.61 -16.29 7.09
C GLY A 6 -7.99 -16.01 8.46
N PRO A 7 -7.32 -16.98 9.09
CA PRO A 7 -6.38 -16.66 10.15
C PRO A 7 -5.33 -15.67 9.63
N ILE A 8 -4.99 -14.66 10.44
CA ILE A 8 -4.18 -13.52 10.03
C ILE A 8 -2.79 -13.65 10.65
N HIS A 9 -1.76 -13.52 9.80
CA HIS A 9 -0.39 -13.29 10.24
C HIS A 9 -0.01 -11.84 9.99
N THR A 10 -0.14 -11.02 11.04
CA THR A 10 0.16 -9.59 10.96
C THR A 10 1.63 -9.36 10.57
N PRO A 11 1.92 -8.67 9.45
CA PRO A 11 3.26 -8.59 8.89
C PRO A 11 4.14 -7.51 9.54
N ILE A 12 3.90 -7.14 10.80
CA ILE A 12 4.61 -6.04 11.47
C ILE A 12 6.10 -6.36 11.66
N GLY A 13 6.94 -5.34 11.51
CA GLY A 13 8.37 -5.42 11.78
C GLY A 13 9.15 -5.88 10.56
N GLU A 14 9.82 -7.03 10.68
CA GLU A 14 10.70 -7.52 9.61
C GLU A 14 9.96 -7.79 8.29
N PRO A 15 8.77 -8.41 8.26
CA PRO A 15 8.06 -8.62 7.00
C PRO A 15 7.67 -7.31 6.31
N THR A 16 7.25 -6.28 7.05
CA THR A 16 7.01 -4.93 6.50
C THR A 16 8.29 -4.33 5.89
N ARG A 17 9.44 -4.43 6.58
CA ARG A 17 10.71 -3.91 6.03
C ARG A 17 11.14 -4.63 4.76
N GLN A 18 10.94 -5.95 4.70
CA GLN A 18 11.24 -6.73 3.50
C GLN A 18 10.28 -6.39 2.35
N ALA A 19 9.00 -6.15 2.64
CA ALA A 19 8.06 -5.65 1.64
C ALA A 19 8.51 -4.30 1.08
N TYR A 20 8.91 -3.36 1.93
CA TYR A 20 9.43 -2.06 1.48
C TYR A 20 10.74 -2.19 0.69
N ALA A 21 11.64 -3.08 1.08
CA ALA A 21 12.88 -3.32 0.35
C ALA A 21 12.66 -3.81 -1.08
N LEU A 22 11.54 -4.48 -1.34
CA LEU A 22 11.14 -4.97 -2.66
C LEU A 22 10.37 -3.94 -3.50
N LEU A 23 9.84 -2.86 -2.90
CA LEU A 23 9.06 -1.87 -3.63
C LEU A 23 9.82 -1.19 -4.77
N PRO A 24 11.08 -0.74 -4.62
CA PRO A 24 11.80 -0.12 -5.73
C PRO A 24 11.96 -1.04 -6.94
N LEU A 25 12.25 -2.33 -6.73
CA LEU A 25 12.28 -3.33 -7.79
C LEU A 25 10.92 -3.48 -8.46
N ALA A 26 9.86 -3.56 -7.66
CA ALA A 26 8.50 -3.72 -8.17
C ALA A 26 8.05 -2.50 -8.97
N PHE A 27 8.40 -1.28 -8.55
CA PHE A 27 8.15 -0.06 -9.32
C PHE A 27 8.87 -0.06 -10.65
N ASP A 28 10.16 -0.40 -10.67
CA ASP A 28 10.96 -0.47 -11.91
C ASP A 28 10.37 -1.45 -12.94
N GLN A 29 9.77 -2.54 -12.46
CA GLN A 29 9.12 -3.55 -13.31
C GLN A 29 7.61 -3.35 -13.54
N GLY A 30 6.99 -2.30 -12.97
CA GLY A 30 5.54 -2.06 -13.06
C GLY A 30 4.70 -3.17 -12.39
N LYS A 31 5.19 -3.77 -11.30
CA LYS A 31 4.59 -4.88 -10.56
C LYS A 31 4.31 -4.53 -9.09
N ASP A 32 4.39 -3.26 -8.72
CA ASP A 32 4.18 -2.75 -7.37
C ASP A 32 2.77 -3.08 -6.82
N GLU A 33 1.70 -2.82 -7.60
CA GLU A 33 0.34 -3.20 -7.21
C GLU A 33 0.19 -4.72 -7.01
N ALA A 34 0.75 -5.51 -7.93
CA ALA A 34 0.70 -6.97 -7.88
C ALA A 34 1.44 -7.52 -6.66
N LEU A 35 2.61 -6.94 -6.35
CA LEU A 35 3.39 -7.28 -5.16
C LEU A 35 2.61 -6.96 -3.88
N MET A 36 2.11 -5.72 -3.76
CA MET A 36 1.35 -5.30 -2.58
C MET A 36 0.09 -6.13 -2.37
N LYS A 37 -0.66 -6.40 -3.44
CA LYS A 37 -1.83 -7.29 -3.39
C LYS A 37 -1.44 -8.69 -2.92
N SER A 38 -0.40 -9.28 -3.51
CA SER A 38 0.05 -10.64 -3.16
C SER A 38 0.50 -10.76 -1.70
N LEU A 39 1.24 -9.76 -1.20
CA LEU A 39 1.68 -9.71 0.20
C LEU A 39 0.51 -9.52 1.17
N LEU A 40 -0.45 -8.66 0.83
CA LEU A 40 -1.66 -8.45 1.63
C LEU A 40 -2.53 -9.70 1.67
N ASP A 41 -2.75 -10.37 0.53
CA ASP A 41 -3.47 -11.65 0.49
C ASP A 41 -2.73 -12.71 1.31
N ALA A 42 -1.40 -12.81 1.17
CA ALA A 42 -0.60 -13.73 1.96
C ALA A 42 -0.79 -13.53 3.48
N ALA A 43 -0.74 -12.28 3.95
CA ALA A 43 -0.81 -11.97 5.38
C ALA A 43 -2.24 -12.02 5.96
N TRP A 44 -3.25 -11.57 5.21
CA TRP A 44 -4.60 -11.32 5.71
C TRP A 44 -5.66 -12.33 5.24
N ARG A 45 -5.37 -13.10 4.18
CA ARG A 45 -6.29 -14.09 3.59
C ARG A 45 -5.77 -15.51 3.74
N ASP A 46 -4.50 -15.74 3.40
CA ASP A 46 -3.95 -17.08 3.20
C ASP A 46 -3.22 -17.65 4.43
N ASP A 47 -3.18 -16.91 5.55
CA ASP A 47 -2.44 -17.29 6.78
C ASP A 47 -0.96 -17.62 6.52
N LEU A 48 -0.31 -16.82 5.67
CA LEU A 48 1.11 -16.99 5.35
C LEU A 48 1.97 -16.04 6.19
N ALA A 49 2.71 -16.63 7.12
CA ALA A 49 3.74 -15.93 7.89
C ALA A 49 4.88 -15.41 6.99
N LEU A 50 4.85 -14.14 6.60
CA LEU A 50 5.81 -13.52 5.67
C LEU A 50 7.25 -13.37 6.22
N HIS A 51 7.48 -13.57 7.53
CA HIS A 51 8.84 -13.68 8.08
C HIS A 51 9.55 -14.97 7.64
N LYS A 52 8.80 -15.97 7.14
CA LYS A 52 9.36 -17.21 6.60
C LYS A 52 9.73 -16.98 5.14
N LYS A 53 11.02 -17.12 4.81
CA LYS A 53 11.56 -16.94 3.44
C LYS A 53 10.76 -17.69 2.37
N LYS A 54 10.34 -18.93 2.64
CA LYS A 54 9.51 -19.73 1.71
C LYS A 54 8.16 -19.08 1.37
N ASN A 55 7.53 -18.40 2.34
CA ASN A 55 6.23 -17.76 2.17
C ASN A 55 6.40 -16.41 1.46
N LEU A 56 7.45 -15.65 1.81
CA LEU A 56 7.80 -14.42 1.10
C LEU A 56 8.11 -14.71 -0.37
N ARG A 57 8.91 -15.75 -0.64
CA ARG A 57 9.20 -16.22 -2.00
C ARG A 57 7.92 -16.51 -2.79
N LEU A 58 7.02 -17.30 -2.23
CA LEU A 58 5.74 -17.61 -2.86
C LEU A 58 4.95 -16.33 -3.21
N ALA A 59 4.89 -15.36 -2.29
CA ALA A 59 4.19 -14.11 -2.53
C ALA A 59 4.84 -13.24 -3.63
N VAL A 60 6.17 -13.19 -3.66
CA VAL A 60 6.95 -12.49 -4.69
C VAL A 60 6.75 -13.12 -6.07
N GLU A 61 6.85 -14.45 -6.17
CA GLU A 61 6.65 -15.18 -7.43
C GLU A 61 5.19 -15.04 -7.93
N ARG A 62 4.20 -15.02 -7.03
CA ARG A 62 2.79 -14.74 -7.37
C ARG A 62 2.57 -13.35 -7.97
N ALA A 63 3.40 -12.38 -7.60
CA ALA A 63 3.38 -11.03 -8.18
C ALA A 63 4.11 -10.96 -9.54
N GLY A 64 4.66 -12.09 -10.03
CA GLY A 64 5.39 -12.17 -11.28
C GLY A 64 6.83 -11.65 -11.20
N LEU A 65 7.36 -11.43 -9.99
CA LEU A 65 8.77 -11.07 -9.79
C LEU A 65 9.65 -12.33 -9.74
N ASP A 66 10.86 -12.25 -10.29
CA ASP A 66 11.84 -13.33 -10.16
C ASP A 66 12.38 -13.36 -8.74
N TRP A 67 12.36 -14.54 -8.11
CA TRP A 67 12.82 -14.68 -6.73
C TRP A 67 14.33 -14.46 -6.60
N ALA A 68 15.13 -14.93 -7.55
CA ALA A 68 16.59 -14.82 -7.45
C ALA A 68 17.03 -13.36 -7.50
N GLU A 69 16.39 -12.54 -8.34
CA GLU A 69 16.56 -11.09 -8.36
C GLU A 69 16.04 -10.45 -7.07
N ALA A 70 14.77 -10.68 -6.73
CA ALA A 70 14.11 -10.09 -5.56
C ALA A 70 14.86 -10.38 -4.25
N GLU A 71 15.44 -11.58 -4.11
CA GLU A 71 16.23 -11.96 -2.93
C GLU A 71 17.44 -11.03 -2.72
N THR A 72 18.04 -10.50 -3.80
CA THR A 72 19.17 -9.55 -3.70
C THR A 72 18.77 -8.18 -3.17
N TRP A 73 17.48 -7.86 -3.18
CA TRP A 73 16.95 -6.60 -2.66
C TRP A 73 16.64 -6.67 -1.16
N LEU A 74 16.48 -7.87 -0.60
CA LEU A 74 16.15 -8.05 0.80
C LEU A 74 17.21 -7.43 1.72
N GLY A 75 16.76 -6.75 2.77
CA GLY A 75 17.64 -6.07 3.75
C GLY A 75 18.25 -4.75 3.28
N ARG A 76 18.00 -4.31 2.04
CA ARG A 76 18.35 -2.95 1.58
C ARG A 76 17.54 -1.90 2.34
N ASN A 77 18.06 -0.68 2.39
CA ASN A 77 17.45 0.45 3.09
C ASN A 77 17.05 1.61 2.17
N ASP A 78 17.27 1.47 0.87
CA ASP A 78 17.06 2.53 -0.14
C ASP A 78 15.58 2.98 -0.20
N TRP A 79 14.66 2.13 0.26
CA TRP A 79 13.23 2.41 0.39
C TRP A 79 12.89 3.41 1.50
N LYS A 80 13.79 3.66 2.46
CA LYS A 80 13.50 4.47 3.65
C LYS A 80 13.14 5.90 3.29
N ASP A 81 13.85 6.51 2.36
CA ASP A 81 13.61 7.91 1.98
C ASP A 81 12.24 8.06 1.29
N MET A 82 11.87 7.10 0.45
CA MET A 82 10.54 7.04 -0.17
C MET A 82 9.44 6.93 0.89
N VAL A 83 9.58 6.02 1.87
CA VAL A 83 8.59 5.85 2.94
C VAL A 83 8.56 7.06 3.87
N ALA A 84 9.71 7.66 4.18
CA ALA A 84 9.81 8.85 5.01
C ALA A 84 9.13 10.05 4.35
N LEU A 85 9.26 10.20 3.02
CA LEU A 85 8.55 11.22 2.26
C LEU A 85 7.02 11.04 2.38
N SER A 86 6.51 9.83 2.15
CA SER A 86 5.07 9.56 2.31
C SER A 86 4.58 9.77 3.74
N GLN A 87 5.40 9.48 4.75
CA GLN A 87 5.08 9.77 6.15
C GLN A 87 5.05 11.27 6.43
N HIS A 88 6.00 12.04 5.89
CA HIS A 88 6.03 13.49 6.03
C HIS A 88 4.81 14.14 5.37
N GLU A 89 4.45 13.71 4.15
CA GLU A 89 3.24 14.18 3.47
C GLU A 89 1.98 13.87 4.29
N MET A 90 1.87 12.67 4.85
CA MET A 90 0.72 12.30 5.68
C MET A 90 0.63 13.15 6.96
N VAL A 91 1.76 13.36 7.66
CA VAL A 91 1.77 14.05 8.96
C VAL A 91 1.74 15.57 8.81
N GLU A 92 2.70 16.14 8.10
CA GLU A 92 2.86 17.58 7.99
C GLU A 92 1.98 18.16 6.88
N GLY A 93 1.79 17.40 5.79
CA GLY A 93 0.98 17.83 4.65
C GLY A 93 -0.52 17.71 4.89
N MET A 94 -0.97 16.62 5.52
CA MET A 94 -2.41 16.32 5.70
C MET A 94 -2.89 16.39 7.16
N GLY A 95 -1.99 16.58 8.13
CA GLY A 95 -2.35 16.52 9.55
C GLY A 95 -2.84 15.15 10.03
N LEU A 96 -2.53 14.07 9.30
CA LEU A 96 -2.94 12.70 9.62
C LEU A 96 -1.78 11.91 10.25
N TRP A 97 -2.11 10.88 11.03
CA TRP A 97 -1.10 10.21 11.88
C TRP A 97 -0.96 8.70 11.62
N GLY A 98 -1.75 8.13 10.71
CA GLY A 98 -1.82 6.69 10.53
C GLY A 98 -2.32 6.25 9.16
N VAL A 99 -2.31 4.94 8.91
CA VAL A 99 -2.71 4.34 7.63
C VAL A 99 -3.97 3.47 7.76
N PRO A 100 -4.73 3.28 6.66
CA PRO A 100 -4.60 4.01 5.39
C PRO A 100 -5.11 5.45 5.53
N SER A 101 -4.43 6.37 4.84
CA SER A 101 -4.79 7.78 4.71
C SER A 101 -4.99 8.12 3.24
N TYR A 102 -5.93 9.01 2.95
CA TYR A 102 -6.30 9.38 1.59
C TYR A 102 -6.39 10.89 1.45
N ARG A 103 -5.84 11.42 0.35
CA ARG A 103 -6.02 12.81 -0.10
C ARG A 103 -6.73 12.80 -1.45
N LEU A 104 -7.86 13.47 -1.53
CA LEU A 104 -8.55 13.74 -2.78
C LEU A 104 -8.38 15.21 -3.13
N SER A 105 -7.44 15.48 -4.03
CA SER A 105 -7.20 16.82 -4.57
C SER A 105 -8.22 17.17 -5.66
N GLY A 106 -8.51 18.46 -5.81
CA GLY A 106 -9.57 18.98 -6.69
C GLY A 106 -9.08 19.87 -7.83
N PRO A 107 -10.00 20.36 -8.68
CA PRO A 107 -9.69 21.43 -9.60
C PRO A 107 -9.34 22.72 -8.82
N ASP A 108 -8.57 23.60 -9.46
CA ASP A 108 -8.07 24.85 -8.85
C ASP A 108 -9.17 25.61 -8.07
N GLY A 109 -8.89 25.93 -6.81
CA GLY A 109 -9.77 26.75 -5.95
C GLY A 109 -10.65 25.99 -4.95
N GLU A 110 -10.63 24.66 -4.94
CA GLU A 110 -11.22 23.86 -3.85
C GLU A 110 -10.12 23.22 -2.98
N ASP A 111 -10.33 23.21 -1.66
CA ASP A 111 -9.43 22.54 -0.71
C ASP A 111 -9.45 21.01 -0.91
N ASP A 112 -8.33 20.37 -0.55
CA ASP A 112 -8.21 18.91 -0.59
C ASP A 112 -9.11 18.26 0.48
N LEU A 113 -9.75 17.13 0.13
CA LEU A 113 -10.39 16.26 1.11
C LEU A 113 -9.37 15.26 1.65
N GLU A 114 -9.10 15.33 2.95
CA GLU A 114 -8.12 14.49 3.62
C GLU A 114 -8.79 13.65 4.70
N VAL A 115 -8.65 12.33 4.62
CA VAL A 115 -9.34 11.40 5.52
C VAL A 115 -8.45 10.22 5.92
N TRP A 116 -8.56 9.83 7.18
CA TRP A 116 -7.93 8.63 7.74
C TRP A 116 -8.97 7.52 7.92
N GLY A 117 -8.62 6.30 7.50
CA GLY A 117 -9.41 5.09 7.71
C GLY A 117 -10.18 4.61 6.47
N GLN A 118 -10.18 3.29 6.26
CA GLN A 118 -10.94 2.64 5.18
C GLN A 118 -12.46 2.85 5.31
N ASP A 119 -12.94 3.11 6.51
CA ASP A 119 -14.33 3.44 6.82
C ASP A 119 -14.74 4.87 6.35
N ARG A 120 -13.84 5.58 5.66
CA ARG A 120 -14.10 6.87 5.00
C ARG A 120 -14.11 6.79 3.47
N LEU A 121 -13.92 5.61 2.87
CA LEU A 121 -13.97 5.45 1.40
C LEU A 121 -15.30 5.93 0.79
N TRP A 122 -16.41 5.83 1.52
CA TRP A 122 -17.70 6.35 1.08
C TRP A 122 -17.72 7.88 0.93
N LEU A 123 -16.99 8.60 1.80
CA LEU A 123 -16.90 10.06 1.78
C LEU A 123 -16.09 10.52 0.57
N ILE A 124 -14.99 9.83 0.27
CA ILE A 124 -14.20 10.06 -0.95
C ILE A 124 -15.08 9.86 -2.19
N ALA A 125 -15.84 8.77 -2.26
CA ALA A 125 -16.72 8.49 -3.38
C ALA A 125 -17.85 9.54 -3.53
N ALA A 126 -18.39 10.04 -2.42
CA ALA A 126 -19.38 11.12 -2.44
C ALA A 126 -18.78 12.44 -2.94
N GLU A 127 -17.56 12.76 -2.51
CA GLU A 127 -16.88 13.98 -2.90
C GLU A 127 -16.47 13.98 -4.39
N ILE A 128 -15.98 12.85 -4.91
CA ILE A 128 -15.73 12.68 -6.35
C ILE A 128 -17.01 12.98 -7.15
N LYS A 129 -18.16 12.45 -6.72
CA LYS A 129 -19.44 12.68 -7.41
C LYS A 129 -19.86 14.16 -7.35
N ARG A 130 -19.70 14.82 -6.20
CA ARG A 130 -20.01 16.25 -6.04
C ARG A 130 -19.17 17.10 -7.00
N ARG A 131 -17.84 16.90 -7.00
CA ARG A 131 -16.90 17.65 -7.85
C ARG A 131 -17.16 17.40 -9.33
N ALA A 132 -17.40 16.16 -9.74
CA ALA A 132 -17.70 15.82 -11.13
C ALA A 132 -19.01 16.46 -11.63
N ALA A 133 -20.03 16.55 -10.78
CA ALA A 133 -21.30 17.21 -11.12
C ALA A 133 -21.13 18.72 -11.33
N ALA A 134 -20.28 19.37 -10.52
CA ALA A 134 -20.00 20.80 -10.63
C ALA A 134 -19.24 21.19 -11.91
N LEU A 135 -18.44 20.27 -12.48
CA LEU A 135 -17.74 20.49 -13.75
C LEU A 135 -18.64 20.34 -14.99
N SER A 136 -19.84 19.77 -14.82
CA SER A 136 -20.77 19.48 -15.93
C SER A 136 -21.89 20.52 -16.08
N GLY A 137 -21.91 21.55 -15.22
CA GLY A 137 -22.90 22.64 -15.23
C GLY A 137 -22.25 23.98 -15.56
#